data_AF-A0A7M7N8X3-F1
#
_entry.id   AF-A0A7M7N8X3-F1
#
_cell.length_a   1.000
_cell.length_b   1.000
_cell.length_c   1.000
_cell.angle_alpha   90.00
_cell.angle_beta   90.00
_cell.angle_gamma   90.00
#
_symmetry.space_group_name_H-M   'P 1'
#
loop_
_entity.id
_entity.type
_entity.pdbx_description
1 polymer ?
#
loop_
_entity_poly.entity_id
_entity_poly.type
_entity_poly.pdbx_seq_one_letter_code
_entity_poly.pdbx_strand_id
1 'polypeptide(L)'
;MDGTTITLSQSAKDLGVTVDNVLNVNQHIRNVCRIAAFGIHKAFGACVYIRWELEDGSYDVRSVTAKSRVAPLKKLTLPRLELQAAVVAVRLDATIRDETTLELRETVFMTDSMIVLAWVRSQAITFKPFVSARVGEIQSKSNPQQWRHVSGAENPADDISRGVTVEKLERCRCGPQFLRSPEEEWPQSETKPEISSMDSERRKVQQVSNVVLASDCIDCERISSWKKLVRVTAYVQRFTHNMKARVRSGDEREKVTVGPLTAAELGDAEMYWVREAQKRLHDRLKKGEFKTLTPYKENGIIRVGGRVGEGVISYDSRHPVLLPHHYRISTLITKHVHELGHDGVATTAAKVRSNYWVIGIHRLAKTIKHRCVMCRKMQHKVESQFIPEIR
;
A
#
# COMPACT_ATOMS: atom_id res chain seq x y z
N MET A 1 -30.26 4.41 61.94
CA MET A 1 -30.40 4.07 60.51
C MET A 1 -29.31 4.84 59.82
N ASP A 2 -28.21 4.13 59.55
CA ASP A 2 -26.93 4.73 59.24
C ASP A 2 -26.89 5.11 57.76
N GLY A 3 -27.00 6.41 57.49
CA GLY A 3 -26.84 6.95 56.15
C GLY A 3 -25.38 6.86 55.71
N THR A 4 -25.12 6.13 54.61
CA THR A 4 -23.78 6.06 54.02
C THR A 4 -23.43 7.42 53.42
N THR A 5 -22.59 8.18 54.11
CA THR A 5 -22.10 9.47 53.61
C THR A 5 -20.92 9.24 52.68
N ILE A 6 -21.08 9.53 51.39
CA ILE A 6 -19.98 9.50 50.43
C ILE A 6 -19.02 10.65 50.78
N THR A 7 -17.86 10.33 51.33
CA THR A 7 -16.79 11.29 51.61
C THR A 7 -15.63 11.04 50.64
N LEU A 8 -15.28 12.05 49.85
CA LEU A 8 -14.17 11.98 48.90
C LEU A 8 -12.80 12.05 49.60
N SER A 9 -11.80 11.33 49.08
CA SER A 9 -10.41 11.51 49.50
C SER A 9 -9.87 12.92 49.16
N GLN A 10 -8.80 13.35 49.85
CA GLN A 10 -8.14 14.63 49.59
C GLN A 10 -7.66 14.77 48.13
N SER A 11 -7.35 13.65 47.47
CA SER A 11 -6.92 13.59 46.06
C SER A 11 -8.03 14.02 45.07
N ALA A 12 -9.30 13.73 45.39
CA ALA A 12 -10.43 14.14 44.57
C ALA A 12 -10.72 15.66 44.68
N LYS A 13 -10.40 16.29 45.81
CA LYS A 13 -10.49 17.75 46.00
C LYS A 13 -9.45 18.49 45.14
N ASP A 14 -8.24 17.94 45.02
CA ASP A 14 -7.16 18.52 44.18
C ASP A 14 -7.45 18.41 42.67
N LEU A 15 -8.37 17.52 42.28
CA LEU A 15 -8.88 17.40 40.91
C LEU A 15 -10.05 18.36 40.60
N GLY A 16 -10.45 19.21 41.54
CA GLY A 16 -11.56 20.17 41.37
C GLY A 16 -12.93 19.51 41.28
N VAL A 17 -13.11 18.34 41.91
CA VAL A 17 -14.38 17.62 41.98
C VAL A 17 -15.19 18.17 43.16
N THR A 18 -16.24 18.95 42.88
CA THR A 18 -17.23 19.36 43.88
C THR A 18 -18.39 18.38 43.87
N VAL A 19 -18.52 17.58 44.94
CA VAL A 19 -19.71 16.73 45.20
C VAL A 19 -20.60 17.51 46.15
N ASP A 20 -21.65 18.15 45.61
CA ASP A 20 -22.54 19.00 46.40
C ASP A 20 -23.68 18.23 47.09
N ASN A 21 -23.77 16.90 46.97
CA ASN A 21 -24.90 16.18 47.52
C ASN A 21 -24.50 14.90 48.27
N VAL A 22 -24.79 14.90 49.57
CA VAL A 22 -24.85 13.69 50.39
C VAL A 22 -25.98 12.82 49.84
N LEU A 23 -25.64 11.73 49.14
CA LEU A 23 -26.61 10.74 48.66
C LEU A 23 -26.97 9.83 49.83
N ASN A 24 -28.15 10.04 50.42
CA ASN A 24 -28.71 9.16 51.44
C ASN A 24 -29.47 8.03 50.72
N VAL A 25 -28.79 6.93 50.40
CA VAL A 25 -29.40 5.80 49.67
C VAL A 25 -29.66 4.65 50.64
N ASN A 26 -30.90 4.53 51.11
CA ASN A 26 -31.35 3.35 51.83
C ASN A 26 -31.75 2.27 50.82
N GLN A 27 -30.99 1.16 50.82
CA GLN A 27 -31.32 -0.15 50.26
C GLN A 27 -31.18 -0.36 48.73
N HIS A 28 -30.63 -1.53 48.41
CA HIS A 28 -30.36 -2.18 47.12
C HIS A 28 -30.37 -1.32 45.84
N ILE A 29 -29.23 -0.66 45.59
CA ILE A 29 -28.95 0.02 44.33
C ILE A 29 -28.69 -1.02 43.23
N ARG A 30 -29.52 -1.01 42.18
CA ARG A 30 -29.23 -1.65 40.90
C ARG A 30 -29.21 -0.58 39.80
N ASN A 31 -28.34 -0.77 38.81
CA ASN A 31 -28.30 -0.04 37.52
C ASN A 31 -27.86 1.43 37.59
N VAL A 32 -26.66 1.66 38.12
CA VAL A 32 -26.00 2.97 38.07
C VAL A 32 -25.40 3.24 36.70
N CYS A 33 -26.19 3.87 35.85
CA CYS A 33 -25.73 4.35 34.57
C CYS A 33 -25.05 5.73 34.72
N ARG A 34 -23.73 5.76 34.55
CA ARG A 34 -22.97 7.00 34.54
C ARG A 34 -22.93 7.59 33.14
N ILE A 35 -23.70 8.65 32.95
CA ILE A 35 -23.72 9.37 31.69
C ILE A 35 -22.77 10.53 31.76
N ALA A 36 -21.70 10.39 30.99
CA ALA A 36 -20.91 11.52 30.57
C ALA A 36 -21.48 12.08 29.29
N ALA A 37 -21.59 13.40 29.25
CA ALA A 37 -22.15 14.15 28.14
C ALA A 37 -21.17 15.31 27.83
N PHE A 38 -21.13 15.83 26.59
CA PHE A 38 -20.15 16.86 26.19
C PHE A 38 -20.79 18.09 25.56
N GLY A 39 -20.33 19.29 25.87
CA GLY A 39 -20.79 20.53 25.21
C GLY A 39 -19.63 21.34 24.62
N ILE A 40 -19.94 22.23 23.67
CA ILE A 40 -18.94 23.02 22.93
C ILE A 40 -19.18 24.54 23.07
N HIS A 41 -18.14 25.25 23.52
CA HIS A 41 -17.73 26.59 23.06
C HIS A 41 -16.26 26.87 23.47
N LYS A 42 -15.96 27.96 24.21
CA LYS A 42 -14.63 28.29 24.75
C LYS A 42 -14.14 27.26 25.79
N ALA A 43 -14.95 26.26 26.14
CA ALA A 43 -14.66 25.20 27.09
C ALA A 43 -15.27 23.86 26.61
N PHE A 44 -14.74 22.77 27.15
CA PHE A 44 -15.23 21.40 26.98
C PHE A 44 -15.27 20.72 28.36
N GLY A 45 -16.16 19.75 28.58
CA GLY A 45 -16.33 19.15 29.91
C GLY A 45 -17.24 17.95 29.90
N ALA A 46 -17.37 17.29 31.06
CA ALA A 46 -18.22 16.12 31.26
C ALA A 46 -19.05 16.25 32.55
N CYS A 47 -20.31 15.80 32.51
CA CYS A 47 -21.15 15.56 33.68
C CYS A 47 -21.10 14.09 34.07
N VAL A 48 -21.44 13.72 35.30
CA VAL A 48 -21.68 12.33 35.68
C VAL A 48 -22.93 12.26 36.54
N TYR A 49 -23.82 11.36 36.16
CA TYR A 49 -25.06 11.06 36.89
C TYR A 49 -24.98 9.67 37.52
N ILE A 50 -25.73 9.47 38.60
CA ILE A 50 -26.04 8.14 39.13
C ILE A 50 -27.54 7.94 38.96
N ARG A 51 -27.89 6.78 38.40
CA ARG A 51 -29.26 6.30 38.20
C ARG A 51 -29.50 5.08 39.06
N TRP A 52 -30.70 4.88 39.60
CA TRP A 52 -31.05 3.63 40.26
C TRP A 52 -32.53 3.33 40.09
N GLU A 53 -32.87 2.05 40.16
CA GLU A 53 -34.25 1.56 40.13
C GLU A 53 -34.85 1.60 41.54
N LEU A 54 -36.09 2.07 41.65
CA LEU A 54 -36.90 2.11 42.87
C LEU A 54 -37.74 0.83 42.97
N GLU A 55 -38.32 0.57 44.16
CA GLU A 55 -39.12 -0.64 44.40
C GLU A 55 -40.36 -0.75 43.51
N ASP A 56 -40.88 0.38 43.03
CA ASP A 56 -42.02 0.46 42.13
C ASP A 56 -41.65 0.28 40.64
N GLY A 57 -40.37 0.01 40.34
CA GLY A 57 -39.84 -0.14 38.98
C GLY A 57 -39.58 1.19 38.26
N SER A 58 -39.81 2.33 38.92
CA SER A 58 -39.40 3.65 38.41
C SER A 58 -37.91 3.89 38.63
N TYR A 59 -37.35 4.91 37.98
CA TYR A 59 -35.93 5.25 38.13
C TYR A 59 -35.74 6.66 38.64
N ASP A 60 -34.81 6.84 39.57
CA ASP A 60 -34.36 8.15 40.00
C ASP A 60 -32.91 8.41 39.60
N VAL A 61 -32.58 9.70 39.45
CA VAL A 61 -31.32 10.18 38.87
C VAL A 61 -30.84 11.40 39.63
N ARG A 62 -29.55 11.41 39.96
CA ARG A 62 -28.87 12.54 40.60
C ARG A 62 -27.54 12.84 39.93
N SER A 63 -27.23 14.13 39.80
CA SER A 63 -25.88 14.58 39.45
C SER A 63 -24.90 14.28 40.58
N VAL A 64 -23.74 13.73 40.24
CA VAL A 64 -22.63 13.48 41.17
C VAL A 64 -21.60 14.58 41.07
N THR A 65 -21.13 14.84 39.84
CA THR A 65 -20.09 15.82 39.58
C THR A 65 -20.16 16.28 38.13
N ALA A 66 -19.69 17.49 37.88
CA ALA A 66 -19.35 17.94 36.54
C ALA A 66 -17.94 18.53 36.54
N LYS A 67 -17.23 18.42 35.41
CA LYS A 67 -15.90 19.01 35.23
C LYS A 67 -15.78 19.64 33.86
N SER A 68 -15.48 20.93 33.85
CA SER A 68 -15.20 21.70 32.64
C SER A 68 -13.72 22.08 32.55
N ARG A 69 -13.26 22.34 31.33
CA ARG A 69 -11.91 22.79 30.99
C ARG A 69 -11.99 23.83 29.89
N VAL A 70 -11.22 24.90 30.03
CA VAL A 70 -11.09 25.90 28.97
C VAL A 70 -10.39 25.28 27.75
N ALA A 71 -10.84 25.63 26.56
CA ALA A 71 -10.25 25.18 25.31
C ALA A 71 -8.75 25.57 25.25
N PRO A 72 -7.86 24.70 24.75
CA PRO A 72 -6.44 25.01 24.68
C PRO A 72 -6.15 26.23 23.80
N LEU A 73 -5.11 27.00 24.13
CA LEU A 73 -4.66 28.16 23.33
C LEU A 73 -4.33 27.77 21.88
N LYS A 74 -3.78 26.55 21.69
CA LYS A 74 -3.60 25.97 20.36
C LYS A 74 -4.97 25.54 19.83
N LYS A 75 -5.45 26.24 18.80
CA LYS A 75 -6.73 25.95 18.14
C LYS A 75 -6.80 24.47 17.72
N LEU A 76 -7.77 23.76 18.30
CA LEU A 76 -8.15 22.41 17.91
C LEU A 76 -9.39 22.47 17.01
N THR A 77 -9.56 21.47 16.15
CA THR A 77 -10.81 21.28 15.41
C THR A 77 -11.93 20.88 16.36
N LEU A 78 -13.17 21.13 15.95
CA LEU A 78 -14.36 20.78 16.72
C LEU A 78 -14.36 19.30 17.16
N PRO A 79 -14.12 18.31 16.28
CA PRO A 79 -14.14 16.90 16.70
C PRO A 79 -13.01 16.53 17.67
N ARG A 80 -11.88 17.24 17.61
CA ARG A 80 -10.77 17.04 18.57
C ARG A 80 -11.10 17.58 19.96
N LEU A 81 -11.90 18.65 20.06
CA LEU A 81 -12.39 19.16 21.33
C LEU A 81 -13.43 18.21 21.95
N GLU A 82 -14.37 17.73 21.14
CA GLU A 82 -15.34 16.71 21.56
C GLU A 82 -14.63 15.43 22.04
N LEU A 83 -13.58 14.98 21.33
CA LEU A 83 -12.76 13.84 21.75
C LEU A 83 -12.01 14.13 23.07
N GLN A 84 -11.58 15.37 23.33
CA GLN A 84 -10.99 15.72 24.63
C GLN A 84 -12.02 15.64 25.75
N ALA A 85 -13.25 16.06 25.48
CA ALA A 85 -14.35 15.94 26.41
C ALA A 85 -14.58 14.46 26.76
N ALA A 86 -14.61 13.58 25.76
CA ALA A 86 -14.64 12.11 25.94
C ALA A 86 -13.51 11.56 26.83
N VAL A 87 -12.31 12.12 26.75
CA VAL A 87 -11.21 11.76 27.67
C VAL A 87 -11.49 12.23 29.10
N VAL A 88 -12.08 13.41 29.30
CA VAL A 88 -12.46 13.90 30.63
C VAL A 88 -13.50 12.98 31.26
N ALA A 89 -14.49 12.52 30.49
CA ALA A 89 -15.51 11.58 30.95
C ALA A 89 -14.92 10.29 31.53
N VAL A 90 -14.10 9.58 30.76
CA VAL A 90 -13.54 8.29 31.21
C VAL A 90 -12.59 8.45 32.40
N ARG A 91 -11.97 9.63 32.56
CA ARG A 91 -11.14 9.96 33.72
C ARG A 91 -11.98 10.23 34.95
N LEU A 92 -13.03 11.05 34.83
CA LEU A 92 -13.96 11.29 35.94
C LEU A 92 -14.60 9.98 36.39
N ASP A 93 -15.04 9.17 35.44
CA ASP A 93 -15.62 7.87 35.71
C ASP A 93 -14.63 6.96 36.47
N ALA A 94 -13.37 6.86 36.03
CA ALA A 94 -12.36 6.12 36.78
C ALA A 94 -12.19 6.66 38.21
N THR A 95 -12.07 7.98 38.39
CA THR A 95 -11.94 8.60 39.71
C THR A 95 -13.13 8.27 40.62
N ILE A 96 -14.37 8.40 40.13
CA ILE A 96 -15.54 8.11 40.97
C ILE A 96 -15.58 6.59 41.27
N ARG A 97 -15.12 5.72 40.35
CA ARG A 97 -15.05 4.26 40.59
C ARG A 97 -14.08 3.93 41.71
N ASP A 98 -12.96 4.63 41.78
CA ASP A 98 -11.92 4.41 42.80
C ASP A 98 -12.32 5.00 44.17
N GLU A 99 -13.12 6.07 44.19
CA GLU A 99 -13.43 6.84 45.40
C GLU A 99 -14.79 6.50 46.04
N THR A 100 -15.70 5.87 45.30
CA THR A 100 -17.05 5.56 45.81
C THR A 100 -17.10 4.23 46.55
N THR A 101 -17.88 4.16 47.62
CA THR A 101 -18.21 2.89 48.31
C THR A 101 -19.39 2.16 47.67
N LEU A 102 -20.02 2.76 46.66
CA LEU A 102 -21.15 2.16 45.96
C LEU A 102 -20.66 1.08 44.98
N GLU A 103 -21.30 -0.08 44.97
CA GLU A 103 -21.07 -1.08 43.93
C GLU A 103 -21.76 -0.66 42.62
N LEU A 104 -20.95 -0.36 41.62
CA LEU A 104 -21.42 0.12 40.32
C LEU A 104 -21.28 -0.96 39.27
N ARG A 105 -22.42 -1.36 38.68
CA ARG A 105 -22.48 -2.50 37.76
C ARG A 105 -21.94 -2.16 36.37
N GLU A 106 -22.45 -1.10 35.75
CA GLU A 106 -22.11 -0.72 34.37
C GLU A 106 -21.98 0.80 34.23
N THR A 107 -21.55 1.27 33.06
CA THR A 107 -21.41 2.69 32.75
C THR A 107 -21.72 2.89 31.27
N VAL A 108 -22.54 3.88 30.94
CA VAL A 108 -22.88 4.23 29.55
C VAL A 108 -22.42 5.65 29.26
N PHE A 109 -21.43 5.77 28.40
CA PHE A 109 -20.93 7.06 27.94
C PHE A 109 -21.82 7.59 26.81
N MET A 110 -22.27 8.83 26.89
CA MET A 110 -23.09 9.44 25.84
C MET A 110 -22.34 10.57 25.14
N THR A 111 -22.54 10.70 23.84
CA THR A 111 -21.96 11.78 23.05
C THR A 111 -22.93 12.18 21.95
N ASP A 112 -23.05 13.48 21.69
CA ASP A 112 -23.74 14.01 20.51
C ASP A 112 -22.84 14.08 19.27
N SER A 113 -21.53 13.90 19.47
CA SER A 113 -20.59 13.77 18.35
C SER A 113 -20.60 12.35 17.77
N MET A 114 -21.22 12.21 16.60
CA MET A 114 -21.13 10.99 15.79
C MET A 114 -19.69 10.65 15.40
N ILE A 115 -18.86 11.68 15.19
CA ILE A 115 -17.45 11.52 14.80
C ILE A 115 -16.67 10.89 15.95
N VAL A 116 -16.82 11.41 17.16
CA VAL A 116 -16.18 10.84 18.36
C VAL A 116 -16.66 9.42 18.60
N LEU A 117 -17.97 9.16 18.50
CA LEU A 117 -18.52 7.82 18.65
C LEU A 117 -17.89 6.84 17.65
N ALA A 118 -17.77 7.25 16.38
CA ALA A 118 -17.16 6.44 15.34
C ALA A 118 -15.66 6.22 15.57
N TRP A 119 -14.93 7.23 16.07
CA TRP A 119 -13.52 7.09 16.45
C TRP A 119 -13.32 6.13 17.61
N VAL A 120 -14.13 6.23 18.67
CA VAL A 120 -14.05 5.33 19.84
C VAL A 120 -14.33 3.88 19.46
N ARG A 121 -15.20 3.65 18.47
CA ARG A 121 -15.49 2.29 17.94
C ARG A 121 -14.49 1.78 16.91
N SER A 122 -13.55 2.62 16.48
CA SER A 122 -12.52 2.26 15.48
C SER A 122 -11.18 1.88 16.12
N GLN A 123 -10.29 1.25 15.34
CA GLN A 123 -8.93 0.93 15.82
C GLN A 123 -8.07 2.20 15.96
N ALA A 124 -7.61 2.49 17.18
CA ALA A 124 -6.83 3.68 17.51
C ALA A 124 -5.60 3.89 16.61
N ILE A 125 -4.91 2.82 16.20
CA ILE A 125 -3.68 2.87 15.40
C ILE A 125 -3.88 3.47 14.00
N THR A 126 -5.11 3.44 13.49
CA THR A 126 -5.44 3.92 12.13
C THR A 126 -5.47 5.45 12.03
N PHE A 127 -5.49 6.16 13.15
CA PHE A 127 -5.60 7.63 13.20
C PHE A 127 -4.25 8.33 13.41
N LYS A 128 -4.18 9.62 13.06
CA LYS A 128 -3.05 10.50 13.36
C LYS A 128 -2.74 10.53 14.87
N PRO A 129 -1.51 10.86 15.29
CA PRO A 129 -1.05 10.70 16.67
C PRO A 129 -1.96 11.31 17.74
N PHE A 130 -2.55 12.48 17.48
CA PHE A 130 -3.47 13.13 18.42
C PHE A 130 -4.69 12.26 18.70
N VAL A 131 -5.49 11.95 17.66
CA VAL A 131 -6.72 11.15 17.80
C VAL A 131 -6.37 9.75 18.29
N SER A 132 -5.33 9.13 17.73
CA SER A 132 -4.86 7.79 18.10
C SER A 132 -4.58 7.64 19.60
N ALA A 133 -3.82 8.57 20.19
CA ALA A 133 -3.48 8.51 21.61
C ALA A 133 -4.72 8.67 22.52
N ARG A 134 -5.68 9.52 22.14
CA ARG A 134 -6.89 9.75 22.95
C ARG A 134 -7.90 8.62 22.83
N VAL A 135 -8.10 8.09 21.62
CA VAL A 135 -8.91 6.88 21.41
C VAL A 135 -8.32 5.71 22.17
N GLY A 136 -6.99 5.54 22.14
CA GLY A 136 -6.30 4.51 22.93
C GLY A 136 -6.51 4.69 24.44
N GLU A 137 -6.46 5.92 24.95
CA GLU A 137 -6.77 6.19 26.35
C GLU A 137 -8.22 5.84 26.71
N ILE A 138 -9.19 6.25 25.88
CA ILE A 138 -10.62 5.94 26.08
C ILE A 138 -10.85 4.43 26.10
N GLN A 139 -10.29 3.71 25.13
CA GLN A 139 -10.40 2.26 25.00
C GLN A 139 -9.69 1.50 26.14
N SER A 140 -8.71 2.12 26.82
CA SER A 140 -8.06 1.52 28.00
C SER A 140 -8.90 1.61 29.29
N LYS A 141 -9.86 2.54 29.35
CA LYS A 141 -10.68 2.82 30.55
C LYS A 141 -12.17 2.47 30.37
N SER A 142 -12.59 2.24 29.13
CA SER A 142 -13.97 1.94 28.76
C SER A 142 -14.01 0.97 27.58
N ASN A 143 -15.09 0.19 27.50
CA ASN A 143 -15.37 -0.63 26.34
C ASN A 143 -16.11 0.21 25.28
N PRO A 144 -15.72 0.20 23.98
CA PRO A 144 -16.46 0.86 22.89
C PRO A 144 -17.97 0.57 22.82
N GLN A 145 -18.44 -0.58 23.29
CA GLN A 145 -19.87 -0.91 23.36
C GLN A 145 -20.63 -0.09 24.41
N GLN A 146 -19.95 0.48 25.41
CA GLN A 146 -20.54 1.35 26.43
C GLN A 146 -20.87 2.75 25.88
N TRP A 147 -20.42 3.08 24.67
CA TRP A 147 -20.61 4.40 24.08
C TRP A 147 -21.88 4.45 23.23
N ARG A 148 -22.80 5.36 23.57
CA ARG A 148 -24.06 5.62 22.85
C ARG A 148 -24.10 7.05 22.33
N HIS A 149 -24.90 7.26 21.30
CA HIS A 149 -25.19 8.61 20.80
C HIS A 149 -26.39 9.20 21.56
N VAL A 150 -26.38 10.50 21.82
CA VAL A 150 -27.56 11.27 22.29
C VAL A 150 -27.71 12.53 21.44
N SER A 151 -28.94 13.00 21.20
CA SER A 151 -29.11 14.26 20.46
C SER A 151 -28.51 15.43 21.26
N GLY A 152 -27.96 16.45 20.58
CA GLY A 152 -27.40 17.63 21.25
C GLY A 152 -28.42 18.37 22.12
N ALA A 153 -29.72 18.33 21.77
CA ALA A 153 -30.79 18.95 22.54
C ALA A 153 -31.04 18.27 23.90
N GLU A 154 -30.76 16.97 23.98
CA GLU A 154 -30.94 16.12 25.17
C GLU A 154 -29.63 15.90 25.94
N ASN A 155 -28.51 16.43 25.42
CA ASN A 155 -27.20 16.32 26.01
C ASN A 155 -27.03 17.33 27.16
N PRO A 156 -27.01 16.89 28.43
CA PRO A 156 -26.96 17.80 29.58
C PRO A 156 -25.64 18.55 29.75
N ALA A 157 -24.58 18.20 29.02
CA ALA A 157 -23.33 18.95 29.08
C ALA A 157 -23.25 20.09 28.07
N ASP A 158 -24.15 20.14 27.08
CA ASP A 158 -24.26 21.29 26.20
C ASP A 158 -24.61 22.55 27.01
N ASP A 159 -25.50 22.39 28.01
CA ASP A 159 -25.83 23.40 29.00
C ASP A 159 -24.58 23.96 29.69
N ILE A 160 -23.71 23.09 30.22
CA ILE A 160 -22.47 23.50 30.90
C ILE A 160 -21.54 24.29 29.97
N SER A 161 -21.52 23.97 28.68
CA SER A 161 -20.61 24.60 27.72
C SER A 161 -21.07 25.97 27.21
N ARG A 162 -22.38 26.19 27.16
CA ARG A 162 -22.99 27.46 26.69
C ARG A 162 -23.12 28.50 27.80
N GLY A 163 -23.07 28.06 29.06
CA GLY A 163 -23.43 28.89 30.20
C GLY A 163 -24.95 28.91 30.38
N VAL A 164 -25.40 28.71 31.62
CA VAL A 164 -26.81 28.47 31.95
C VAL A 164 -27.26 29.51 32.98
N THR A 165 -28.48 30.04 32.85
CA THR A 165 -29.10 30.83 33.93
C THR A 165 -29.49 29.92 35.10
N VAL A 166 -29.59 30.47 36.31
CA VAL A 166 -29.85 29.68 37.52
C VAL A 166 -31.13 28.82 37.39
N GLU A 167 -32.15 29.28 36.67
CA GLU A 167 -33.40 28.52 36.49
C GLU A 167 -33.24 27.27 35.59
N LYS A 168 -32.28 27.28 34.66
CA LYS A 168 -32.02 26.14 33.74
C LYS A 168 -31.00 25.14 34.33
N LEU A 169 -30.44 25.43 35.51
CA LEU A 169 -29.50 24.56 36.23
C LEU A 169 -30.16 23.26 36.74
N GLU A 170 -31.49 23.27 36.92
CA GLU A 170 -32.24 22.09 37.40
C GLU A 170 -32.05 20.86 36.52
N ARG A 171 -31.98 21.04 35.18
CA ARG A 171 -31.71 19.94 34.24
C ARG A 171 -30.32 19.35 34.44
N CYS A 172 -29.32 20.19 34.69
CA CYS A 172 -27.96 19.76 35.00
C CYS A 172 -27.87 19.05 36.37
N ARG A 173 -28.67 19.47 37.35
CA ARG A 173 -28.67 18.95 38.73
C ARG A 173 -29.42 17.62 38.86
N CYS A 174 -30.58 17.51 38.22
CA CYS A 174 -31.47 16.35 38.31
C CYS A 174 -31.27 15.35 37.16
N GLY A 175 -30.49 15.72 36.15
CA GLY A 175 -30.29 14.92 34.93
C GLY A 175 -31.44 15.07 33.93
N PRO A 176 -31.21 14.67 32.66
CA PRO A 176 -32.27 14.62 31.64
C PRO A 176 -33.42 13.70 32.04
N GLN A 177 -34.64 14.09 31.67
CA GLN A 177 -35.85 13.34 32.03
C GLN A 177 -35.86 11.92 31.48
N PHE A 178 -35.30 11.68 30.28
CA PHE A 178 -35.25 10.35 29.67
C PHE A 178 -34.43 9.34 30.49
N LEU A 179 -33.56 9.80 31.40
CA LEU A 179 -32.82 8.91 32.30
C LEU A 179 -33.69 8.26 33.36
N ARG A 180 -34.88 8.81 33.61
CA ARG A 180 -35.87 8.22 34.51
C ARG A 180 -36.74 7.17 33.81
N SER A 181 -36.60 7.02 32.49
CA SER A 181 -37.25 5.97 31.71
C SER A 181 -36.40 4.70 31.64
N PRO A 182 -37.01 3.54 31.30
CA PRO A 182 -36.30 2.32 30.91
C PRO A 182 -35.27 2.57 29.80
N GLU A 183 -34.19 1.79 29.74
CA GLU A 183 -33.12 2.00 28.75
C GLU A 183 -33.58 1.78 27.31
N GLU A 184 -34.63 0.98 27.12
CA GLU A 184 -35.27 0.69 25.83
C GLU A 184 -35.94 1.94 25.23
N GLU A 185 -36.36 2.87 26.09
CA GLU A 185 -37.01 4.12 25.71
C GLU A 185 -36.02 5.28 25.56
N TRP A 186 -34.73 5.05 25.80
CA TRP A 186 -33.73 6.10 25.66
C TRP A 186 -33.60 6.52 24.19
N PRO A 187 -33.29 7.81 23.94
CA PRO A 187 -33.18 8.33 22.59
C PRO A 187 -32.11 7.56 21.82
N GLN A 188 -32.53 6.81 20.80
CA GLN A 188 -31.64 6.17 19.85
C GLN A 188 -31.52 7.07 18.61
N SER A 189 -30.29 7.47 18.28
CA SER A 189 -30.05 8.15 17.01
C SER A 189 -29.71 7.13 15.93
N GLU A 190 -30.52 7.08 14.88
CA GLU A 190 -30.30 6.25 13.68
C GLU A 190 -29.31 6.87 12.68
N THR A 191 -28.68 7.98 13.02
CA THR A 191 -27.86 8.70 12.05
C THR A 191 -26.53 7.97 11.82
N LYS A 192 -26.05 7.89 10.58
CA LYS A 192 -24.74 7.32 10.25
C LYS A 192 -23.70 8.45 10.24
N PRO A 193 -22.48 8.25 10.76
CA PRO A 193 -21.46 9.29 10.74
C PRO A 193 -21.10 9.69 9.30
N GLU A 194 -20.95 10.98 9.04
CA GLU A 194 -20.45 11.48 7.75
C GLU A 194 -19.01 11.00 7.50
N ILE A 195 -18.85 10.12 6.50
CA ILE A 195 -17.59 9.42 6.17
C ILE A 195 -16.43 10.40 5.89
N SER A 196 -16.73 11.56 5.30
CA SER A 196 -15.73 12.55 4.86
C SER A 196 -14.91 13.16 6.00
N SER A 197 -15.53 13.41 7.16
CA SER A 197 -14.87 14.03 8.32
C SER A 197 -13.95 13.04 9.04
N MET A 198 -14.36 11.76 9.12
CA MET A 198 -13.59 10.68 9.73
C MET A 198 -12.28 10.40 8.99
N ASP A 199 -12.28 10.46 7.66
CA ASP A 199 -11.12 10.13 6.83
C ASP A 199 -9.99 11.18 6.93
N SER A 200 -10.32 12.43 7.27
CA SER A 200 -9.33 13.51 7.40
C SER A 200 -8.27 13.25 8.50
N GLU A 201 -8.64 12.51 9.55
CA GLU A 201 -7.77 12.16 10.68
C GLU A 201 -7.15 10.76 10.57
N ARG A 202 -7.51 9.98 9.54
CA ARG A 202 -6.85 8.69 9.27
C ARG A 202 -5.40 8.93 8.80
N ARG A 203 -4.50 8.01 9.19
CA ARG A 203 -3.14 7.98 8.64
C ARG A 203 -3.26 7.62 7.16
N LYS A 204 -2.64 8.42 6.29
CA LYS A 204 -2.45 8.03 4.89
C LYS A 204 -1.51 6.84 4.88
N VAL A 205 -1.98 5.70 4.38
CA VAL A 205 -1.12 4.52 4.18
C VAL A 205 -0.19 4.84 3.01
N GLN A 206 1.05 5.22 3.28
CA GLN A 206 2.09 5.25 2.25
C GLN A 206 2.57 3.81 2.04
N GLN A 207 2.16 3.21 0.93
CA GLN A 207 2.66 1.90 0.54
C GLN A 207 4.12 2.05 0.13
N VAL A 208 5.04 1.53 0.95
CA VAL A 208 6.47 1.51 0.65
C VAL A 208 6.77 0.19 -0.03
N SER A 209 7.10 0.24 -1.32
CA SER A 209 7.55 -0.93 -2.09
C SER A 209 9.07 -0.87 -2.26
N ASN A 210 9.75 -1.96 -1.94
CA ASN A 210 11.19 -2.08 -2.14
C ASN A 210 11.45 -2.52 -3.59
N VAL A 211 12.09 -1.66 -4.40
CA VAL A 211 12.45 -2.01 -5.79
C VAL A 211 13.82 -2.67 -5.77
N VAL A 212 13.85 -4.00 -5.72
CA VAL A 212 15.07 -4.76 -5.98
C VAL A 212 15.30 -4.74 -7.49
N LEU A 213 16.47 -4.29 -7.94
CA LEU A 213 16.92 -4.48 -9.32
C LEU A 213 17.06 -5.98 -9.55
N ALA A 214 16.02 -6.61 -10.08
CA ALA A 214 16.04 -8.02 -10.44
C ALA A 214 17.15 -8.27 -11.47
N SER A 215 17.82 -9.41 -11.37
CA SER A 215 18.69 -9.92 -12.43
C SER A 215 17.94 -9.97 -13.76
N ASP A 216 18.66 -9.83 -14.88
CA ASP A 216 18.07 -9.94 -16.21
C ASP A 216 17.16 -11.17 -16.31
N CYS A 217 15.93 -10.97 -16.76
CA CYS A 217 14.89 -12.01 -16.78
C CYS A 217 15.20 -13.15 -17.77
N ILE A 218 16.16 -12.96 -18.68
CA ILE A 218 16.56 -13.93 -19.69
C ILE A 218 18.08 -14.05 -19.72
N ASP A 219 18.59 -15.20 -19.31
CA ASP A 219 20.01 -15.55 -19.45
C ASP A 219 20.27 -16.17 -20.84
N CYS A 220 20.89 -15.39 -21.73
CA CYS A 220 21.19 -15.85 -23.09
C CYS A 220 22.28 -16.94 -23.14
N GLU A 221 23.14 -17.07 -22.12
CA GLU A 221 24.20 -18.08 -22.09
C GLU A 221 23.63 -19.51 -21.97
N ARG A 222 22.49 -19.65 -21.28
CA ARG A 222 21.78 -20.93 -21.13
C ARG A 222 21.02 -21.38 -22.37
N ILE A 223 20.92 -20.53 -23.39
CA ILE A 223 20.17 -20.82 -24.62
C ILE A 223 21.13 -21.22 -25.75
N SER A 224 20.78 -22.28 -26.48
CA SER A 224 21.62 -22.93 -27.50
C SER A 224 21.14 -22.74 -28.95
N SER A 225 19.99 -22.09 -29.13
CA SER A 225 19.34 -21.84 -30.43
C SER A 225 18.93 -20.37 -30.55
N TRP A 226 19.29 -19.75 -31.67
CA TRP A 226 18.91 -18.37 -31.98
C TRP A 226 17.39 -18.18 -32.05
N LYS A 227 16.70 -19.04 -32.81
CA LYS A 227 15.23 -19.02 -32.93
C LYS A 227 14.54 -19.18 -31.57
N LYS A 228 15.09 -20.04 -30.69
CA LYS A 228 14.54 -20.23 -29.33
C LYS A 228 14.72 -18.96 -28.50
N LEU A 229 15.90 -18.34 -28.52
CA LEU A 229 16.19 -17.10 -27.79
C LEU A 229 15.22 -15.98 -28.19
N VAL A 230 15.06 -15.75 -29.50
CA VAL A 230 14.16 -14.72 -30.04
C VAL A 230 12.71 -14.99 -29.62
N ARG A 231 12.22 -16.24 -29.75
CA ARG A 231 10.84 -16.59 -29.36
C ARG A 231 10.58 -16.41 -27.87
N VAL A 232 11.49 -16.89 -27.00
CA VAL A 232 11.36 -16.72 -25.55
C VAL A 232 11.30 -15.23 -25.19
N THR A 233 12.17 -14.43 -25.82
CA THR A 233 12.21 -12.98 -25.59
C THR A 233 10.93 -12.30 -26.05
N ALA A 234 10.41 -12.66 -27.23
CA ALA A 234 9.15 -12.13 -27.74
C ALA A 234 7.96 -12.47 -26.80
N TYR A 235 7.89 -13.70 -26.28
CA TYR A 235 6.86 -14.06 -25.30
C TYR A 235 6.98 -13.28 -23.99
N VAL A 236 8.19 -13.07 -23.47
CA VAL A 236 8.43 -12.27 -22.25
C VAL A 236 8.05 -10.80 -22.46
N GLN A 237 8.38 -10.23 -23.63
CA GLN A 237 7.99 -8.88 -24.00
C GLN A 237 6.47 -8.74 -24.14
N ARG A 238 5.79 -9.69 -24.81
CA ARG A 238 4.33 -9.73 -24.90
C ARG A 238 3.67 -9.85 -23.53
N PHE A 239 4.19 -10.73 -22.67
CA PHE A 239 3.69 -10.87 -21.30
C PHE A 239 3.79 -9.54 -20.54
N THR A 240 4.94 -8.88 -20.63
CA THR A 240 5.17 -7.57 -20.01
C THR A 240 4.22 -6.50 -20.55
N HIS A 241 3.98 -6.49 -21.87
CA HIS A 241 3.03 -5.59 -22.51
C HIS A 241 1.61 -5.82 -22.00
N ASN A 242 1.14 -7.08 -21.99
CA ASN A 242 -0.19 -7.45 -21.51
C ASN A 242 -0.37 -7.10 -20.02
N MET A 243 0.66 -7.29 -19.19
CA MET A 243 0.63 -6.89 -17.77
C MET A 243 0.53 -5.37 -17.60
N LYS A 244 1.29 -4.59 -18.39
CA LYS A 244 1.25 -3.12 -18.35
C LYS A 244 -0.08 -2.56 -18.83
N ALA A 245 -0.68 -3.17 -19.86
CA ALA A 245 -2.01 -2.79 -20.35
C ALA A 245 -3.08 -3.00 -19.26
N ARG A 246 -3.07 -4.15 -18.57
CA ARG A 246 -4.01 -4.43 -17.47
C ARG A 246 -3.94 -3.42 -16.32
N VAL A 247 -2.74 -2.94 -15.97
CA VAL A 247 -2.57 -1.98 -14.87
C VAL A 247 -3.05 -0.58 -15.24
N ARG A 248 -2.92 -0.17 -16.51
CA ARG A 248 -3.26 1.18 -16.96
C ARG A 248 -4.75 1.39 -17.19
N SER A 249 -5.48 0.32 -17.53
CA SER A 249 -6.81 0.47 -18.14
C SER A 249 -7.97 0.16 -17.19
N GLY A 250 -7.70 -0.02 -15.89
CA GLY A 250 -8.65 0.11 -14.78
C GLY A 250 -9.81 -0.90 -14.67
N ASP A 251 -10.31 -1.42 -15.80
CA ASP A 251 -11.34 -2.47 -15.91
C ASP A 251 -11.65 -2.80 -17.40
N GLU A 252 -11.19 -1.97 -18.36
CA GLU A 252 -11.41 -2.26 -19.77
C GLU A 252 -10.41 -3.30 -20.27
N ARG A 253 -10.94 -4.38 -20.87
CA ARG A 253 -10.20 -5.39 -21.64
C ARG A 253 -9.58 -4.77 -22.89
N GLU A 254 -8.69 -3.79 -22.73
CA GLU A 254 -7.80 -3.37 -23.80
C GLU A 254 -7.09 -4.60 -24.36
N LYS A 255 -6.97 -4.62 -25.69
CA LYS A 255 -6.61 -5.76 -26.54
C LYS A 255 -5.41 -6.54 -26.01
N VAL A 256 -5.66 -7.48 -25.12
CA VAL A 256 -4.66 -8.46 -24.68
C VAL A 256 -4.23 -9.21 -25.94
N THR A 257 -2.93 -9.17 -26.24
CA THR A 257 -2.43 -9.86 -27.43
C THR A 257 -2.38 -11.37 -27.14
N VAL A 258 -3.15 -12.14 -27.91
CA VAL A 258 -3.27 -13.61 -27.80
C VAL A 258 -3.00 -14.25 -29.17
N GLY A 259 -2.51 -15.48 -29.20
CA GLY A 259 -2.26 -16.24 -30.43
C GLY A 259 -0.77 -16.46 -30.74
N PRO A 260 -0.40 -16.87 -31.97
CA PRO A 260 0.99 -17.07 -32.36
C PRO A 260 1.80 -15.76 -32.32
N LEU A 261 3.13 -15.87 -32.26
CA LEU A 261 4.03 -14.71 -32.36
C LEU A 261 3.99 -14.14 -33.78
N THR A 262 3.81 -12.82 -33.87
CA THR A 262 3.85 -12.09 -35.14
C THR A 262 5.30 -11.87 -35.59
N ALA A 263 5.49 -11.62 -36.88
CA ALA A 263 6.81 -11.29 -37.42
C ALA A 263 7.41 -10.01 -36.78
N ALA A 264 6.56 -9.03 -36.46
CA ALA A 264 6.96 -7.80 -35.78
C ALA A 264 7.54 -8.09 -34.39
N GLU A 265 6.86 -8.92 -33.57
CA GLU A 265 7.35 -9.28 -32.23
C GLU A 265 8.66 -10.07 -32.26
N LEU A 266 8.84 -10.93 -33.27
CA LEU A 266 10.10 -11.64 -33.47
C LEU A 266 11.22 -10.65 -33.87
N GLY A 267 10.91 -9.68 -34.74
CA GLY A 267 11.84 -8.61 -35.12
C GLY A 267 12.24 -7.73 -33.93
N ASP A 268 11.29 -7.33 -33.09
CA ASP A 268 11.54 -6.54 -31.89
C ASP A 268 12.41 -7.28 -30.88
N ALA A 269 12.16 -8.58 -30.70
CA ALA A 269 12.96 -9.45 -29.84
C ALA A 269 14.38 -9.67 -30.39
N GLU A 270 14.54 -9.78 -31.71
CA GLU A 270 15.85 -9.83 -32.37
C GLU A 270 16.62 -8.53 -32.18
N MET A 271 15.97 -7.38 -32.42
CA MET A 271 16.57 -6.06 -32.22
C MET A 271 16.90 -5.76 -30.76
N TYR A 272 16.15 -6.31 -29.80
CA TYR A 272 16.50 -6.23 -28.38
C TYR A 272 17.88 -6.81 -28.10
N TRP A 273 18.15 -8.02 -28.57
CA TRP A 273 19.45 -8.68 -28.36
C TRP A 273 20.59 -8.00 -29.11
N VAL A 274 20.32 -7.49 -30.31
CA VAL A 274 21.28 -6.67 -31.07
C VAL A 274 21.69 -5.45 -30.25
N ARG A 275 20.73 -4.68 -29.73
CA ARG A 275 21.00 -3.51 -28.90
C ARG A 275 21.78 -3.90 -27.64
N GLU A 276 21.43 -5.02 -27.01
CA GLU A 276 22.12 -5.52 -25.82
C GLU A 276 23.59 -5.84 -26.10
N ALA A 277 23.87 -6.54 -27.20
CA ALA A 277 25.24 -6.85 -27.61
C ALA A 277 26.06 -5.60 -27.94
N GLN A 278 25.42 -4.60 -28.53
CA GLN A 278 26.07 -3.35 -28.93
C GLN A 278 26.42 -2.44 -27.75
N LYS A 279 25.82 -2.63 -26.56
CA LYS A 279 26.22 -1.89 -25.35
C LYS A 279 27.72 -2.01 -25.09
N ARG A 280 28.30 -3.20 -25.27
CA ARG A 280 29.74 -3.47 -25.09
C ARG A 280 30.63 -2.88 -26.19
N LEU A 281 30.04 -2.40 -27.29
CA LEU A 281 30.77 -1.76 -28.39
C LEU A 281 30.86 -0.24 -28.23
N HIS A 282 30.01 0.40 -27.41
CA HIS A 282 29.98 1.86 -27.30
C HIS A 282 31.32 2.47 -26.87
N ASP A 283 31.99 1.91 -25.87
CA ASP A 283 33.28 2.44 -25.40
C ASP A 283 34.39 2.23 -26.43
N ARG A 284 34.38 1.10 -27.13
CA ARG A 284 35.32 0.77 -28.20
C ARG A 284 35.13 1.66 -29.43
N LEU A 285 33.88 2.01 -29.71
CA LEU A 285 33.51 2.95 -30.77
C LEU A 285 34.04 4.36 -30.46
N LYS A 286 33.87 4.85 -29.22
CA LYS A 286 34.41 6.14 -28.76
C LYS A 286 35.95 6.19 -28.87
N LYS A 287 36.61 5.07 -28.60
CA LYS A 287 38.07 4.92 -28.76
C LYS A 287 38.53 4.87 -30.23
N GLY A 288 37.61 4.84 -31.19
CA GLY A 288 37.91 4.88 -32.62
C GLY A 288 38.36 3.55 -33.23
N GLU A 289 38.15 2.42 -32.54
CA GLU A 289 38.61 1.09 -33.00
C GLU A 289 37.98 0.66 -34.34
N PHE A 290 36.78 1.18 -34.64
CA PHE A 290 36.02 0.80 -35.82
C PHE A 290 35.98 1.88 -36.91
N LYS A 291 36.84 2.91 -36.86
CA LYS A 291 36.83 4.02 -37.84
C LYS A 291 36.87 3.57 -39.31
N THR A 292 37.59 2.48 -39.60
CA THR A 292 37.73 1.89 -40.94
C THR A 292 36.42 1.28 -41.48
N LEU A 293 35.47 0.97 -40.60
CA LEU A 293 34.15 0.43 -40.92
C LEU A 293 33.08 1.53 -41.07
N THR A 294 33.49 2.81 -40.98
CA THR A 294 32.60 3.99 -41.04
C THR A 294 31.26 3.79 -40.30
N PRO A 295 31.30 3.39 -39.01
CA PRO A 295 30.11 3.02 -38.27
C PRO A 295 29.21 4.22 -38.05
N TYR A 296 27.92 4.03 -38.24
CA TYR A 296 26.90 5.04 -37.97
C TYR A 296 25.76 4.44 -37.16
N LYS A 297 24.98 5.30 -36.51
CA LYS A 297 23.88 4.89 -35.64
C LYS A 297 22.55 5.22 -36.32
N GLU A 298 21.69 4.21 -36.45
CA GLU A 298 20.36 4.33 -37.03
C GLU A 298 19.36 3.64 -36.10
N ASN A 299 18.30 4.34 -35.69
CA ASN A 299 17.26 3.81 -34.80
C ASN A 299 17.80 3.13 -33.53
N GLY A 300 18.90 3.65 -32.98
CA GLY A 300 19.54 3.09 -31.78
C GLY A 300 20.56 1.98 -32.06
N ILE A 301 20.69 1.50 -33.30
CA ILE A 301 21.53 0.37 -33.70
C ILE A 301 22.77 0.88 -34.45
N ILE A 302 23.92 0.30 -34.15
CA ILE A 302 25.19 0.58 -34.85
C ILE A 302 25.26 -0.28 -36.11
N ARG A 303 25.35 0.36 -37.28
CA ARG A 303 25.53 -0.29 -38.57
C ARG A 303 26.88 0.10 -39.18
N VAL A 304 27.38 -0.75 -40.09
CA VAL A 304 28.62 -0.50 -40.84
C VAL A 304 28.30 0.32 -42.09
N GLY A 305 29.09 1.36 -42.35
CA GLY A 305 29.01 2.12 -43.59
C GLY A 305 29.61 1.31 -44.73
N GLY A 306 28.80 1.00 -45.75
CA GLY A 306 29.25 0.26 -46.92
C GLY A 306 30.19 1.07 -47.81
N ARG A 307 31.12 0.37 -48.49
CA ARG A 307 31.87 0.89 -49.68
C ARG A 307 31.21 0.51 -51.00
N VAL A 308 30.09 -0.20 -50.94
CA VAL A 308 29.35 -0.65 -52.12
C VAL A 308 28.46 0.50 -52.60
N GLY A 309 28.71 0.96 -53.83
CA GLY A 309 27.94 1.99 -54.52
C GLY A 309 26.48 1.57 -54.77
N GLU A 310 25.76 2.32 -55.62
CA GLU A 310 24.35 2.13 -56.00
C GLU A 310 24.05 0.80 -56.75
N GLY A 311 24.44 -0.34 -56.19
CA GLY A 311 24.03 -1.66 -56.67
C GLY A 311 22.65 -2.04 -56.14
N VAL A 312 21.95 -2.93 -56.87
CA VAL A 312 20.66 -3.52 -56.47
C VAL A 312 20.88 -4.56 -55.36
N ILE A 313 21.22 -4.09 -54.16
CA ILE A 313 21.43 -4.91 -52.97
C ILE A 313 20.49 -4.42 -51.87
N SER A 314 19.96 -5.32 -51.04
CA SER A 314 19.09 -4.94 -49.93
C SER A 314 19.80 -4.00 -48.96
N TYR A 315 19.02 -3.12 -48.31
CA TYR A 315 19.55 -2.15 -47.36
C TYR A 315 20.38 -2.81 -46.24
N ASP A 316 19.89 -3.92 -45.69
CA ASP A 316 20.59 -4.66 -44.62
C ASP A 316 21.91 -5.29 -45.08
N SER A 317 22.02 -5.70 -46.34
CA SER A 317 23.27 -6.20 -46.92
C SER A 317 24.26 -5.08 -47.25
N ARG A 318 23.76 -3.88 -47.56
CA ARG A 318 24.60 -2.69 -47.76
C ARG A 318 25.12 -2.13 -46.44
N HIS A 319 24.29 -2.20 -45.40
CA HIS A 319 24.54 -1.62 -44.08
C HIS A 319 24.36 -2.65 -42.96
N PRO A 320 25.20 -3.70 -42.91
CA PRO A 320 25.04 -4.77 -41.94
C PRO A 320 25.23 -4.28 -40.51
N VAL A 321 24.49 -4.90 -39.59
CA VAL A 321 24.50 -4.55 -38.17
C VAL A 321 25.80 -5.00 -37.53
N LEU A 322 26.50 -4.09 -36.85
CA LEU A 322 27.78 -4.39 -36.20
C LEU A 322 27.56 -5.23 -34.93
N LEU A 323 28.21 -6.40 -34.84
CA LEU A 323 28.12 -7.28 -33.68
C LEU A 323 29.50 -7.67 -33.12
N PRO A 324 29.66 -7.73 -31.77
CA PRO A 324 30.89 -8.17 -31.14
C PRO A 324 31.16 -9.66 -31.37
N HIS A 325 32.44 -10.05 -31.45
CA HIS A 325 32.85 -11.45 -31.60
C HIS A 325 32.45 -12.34 -30.40
N HIS A 326 32.69 -11.86 -29.17
CA HIS A 326 32.64 -12.65 -27.94
C HIS A 326 31.28 -12.64 -27.23
N TYR A 327 30.22 -12.15 -27.88
CA TYR A 327 28.89 -12.17 -27.30
C TYR A 327 28.12 -13.40 -27.77
N ARG A 328 27.36 -14.02 -26.86
CA ARG A 328 26.67 -15.30 -27.11
C ARG A 328 25.78 -15.27 -28.35
N ILE A 329 25.06 -14.17 -28.56
CA ILE A 329 24.15 -14.06 -29.71
C ILE A 329 24.90 -14.14 -31.05
N SER A 330 26.11 -13.59 -31.16
CA SER A 330 26.91 -13.68 -32.39
C SER A 330 27.24 -15.12 -32.73
N THR A 331 27.50 -15.94 -31.70
CA THR A 331 27.69 -17.38 -31.84
C THR A 331 26.39 -18.07 -32.26
N LEU A 332 25.26 -17.72 -31.62
CA LEU A 332 23.95 -18.31 -31.93
C LEU A 332 23.48 -17.97 -33.35
N ILE A 333 23.63 -16.73 -33.80
CA ILE A 333 23.31 -16.26 -35.15
C ILE A 333 24.17 -17.00 -36.18
N THR A 334 25.49 -17.01 -35.97
CA THR A 334 26.41 -17.69 -36.90
C THR A 334 26.13 -19.19 -36.96
N LYS A 335 25.82 -19.80 -35.81
CA LYS A 335 25.44 -21.21 -35.73
C LYS A 335 24.14 -21.48 -36.47
N HIS A 336 23.13 -20.62 -36.29
CA HIS A 336 21.86 -20.73 -36.96
C HIS A 336 22.02 -20.67 -38.49
N VAL A 337 22.76 -19.68 -38.99
CA VAL A 337 23.04 -19.54 -40.43
C VAL A 337 23.81 -20.74 -40.97
N HIS A 338 24.78 -21.26 -40.21
CA HIS A 338 25.51 -22.46 -40.59
C HIS A 338 24.60 -23.71 -40.67
N GLU A 339 23.70 -23.91 -39.71
CA GLU A 339 22.79 -25.06 -39.65
C GLU A 339 21.73 -25.07 -40.77
N LEU A 340 21.51 -23.95 -41.48
CA LEU A 340 20.59 -23.90 -42.61
C LEU A 340 21.10 -24.63 -43.86
N GLY A 341 22.42 -24.77 -44.03
CA GLY A 341 23.00 -25.37 -45.24
C GLY A 341 24.31 -26.13 -45.03
N HIS A 342 24.86 -26.12 -43.82
CA HIS A 342 26.16 -26.71 -43.48
C HIS A 342 27.31 -26.31 -44.41
N ASP A 343 27.24 -25.09 -44.94
CA ASP A 343 28.20 -24.61 -45.94
C ASP A 343 29.63 -24.47 -45.37
N GLY A 344 30.59 -24.27 -46.28
CA GLY A 344 31.94 -23.88 -45.93
C GLY A 344 32.02 -22.59 -45.10
N VAL A 345 33.17 -22.39 -44.45
CA VAL A 345 33.42 -21.24 -43.55
C VAL A 345 33.23 -19.91 -44.28
N ALA A 346 33.72 -19.80 -45.52
CA ALA A 346 33.58 -18.58 -46.33
C ALA A 346 32.11 -18.27 -46.67
N THR A 347 31.36 -19.27 -47.12
CA THR A 347 29.94 -19.14 -47.45
C THR A 347 29.09 -18.80 -46.24
N THR A 348 29.32 -19.46 -45.10
CA THR A 348 28.64 -19.14 -43.84
C THR A 348 28.94 -17.69 -43.44
N ALA A 349 30.21 -17.25 -43.52
CA ALA A 349 30.58 -15.88 -43.21
C ALA A 349 29.94 -14.86 -44.16
N ALA A 350 29.82 -15.17 -45.45
CA ALA A 350 29.12 -14.33 -46.43
C ALA A 350 27.62 -14.23 -46.13
N LYS A 351 26.95 -15.35 -45.84
CA LYS A 351 25.53 -15.39 -45.44
C LYS A 351 25.27 -14.62 -44.14
N VAL A 352 26.18 -14.67 -43.17
CA VAL A 352 26.04 -13.84 -41.95
C VAL A 352 26.20 -12.36 -42.29
N ARG A 353 27.16 -12.00 -43.16
CA ARG A 353 27.42 -10.61 -43.58
C ARG A 353 26.27 -9.95 -44.34
N SER A 354 25.33 -10.70 -44.88
CA SER A 354 24.14 -10.12 -45.53
C SER A 354 23.26 -9.34 -44.57
N ASN A 355 23.35 -9.60 -43.26
CA ASN A 355 22.57 -8.91 -42.23
C ASN A 355 23.46 -8.40 -41.07
N TYR A 356 24.56 -9.09 -40.78
CA TYR A 356 25.36 -8.89 -39.57
C TYR A 356 26.87 -8.84 -39.86
N TRP A 357 27.51 -7.73 -39.48
CA TRP A 357 28.95 -7.60 -39.45
C TRP A 357 29.51 -8.06 -38.10
N VAL A 358 29.71 -9.36 -37.94
CA VAL A 358 30.34 -9.91 -36.73
C VAL A 358 31.86 -9.74 -36.82
N ILE A 359 32.44 -9.06 -35.82
CA ILE A 359 33.90 -8.90 -35.72
C ILE A 359 34.55 -10.30 -35.70
N GLY A 360 35.51 -10.56 -36.59
CA GLY A 360 36.20 -11.86 -36.64
C GLY A 360 35.35 -13.05 -37.11
N ILE A 361 34.30 -12.82 -37.90
CA ILE A 361 33.33 -13.85 -38.34
C ILE A 361 33.96 -15.15 -38.87
N HIS A 362 35.06 -15.10 -39.62
CA HIS A 362 35.71 -16.31 -40.15
C HIS A 362 36.22 -17.24 -39.04
N ARG A 363 36.77 -16.70 -37.95
CA ARG A 363 37.23 -17.48 -36.79
C ARG A 363 36.06 -18.14 -36.09
N LEU A 364 34.96 -17.39 -35.91
CA LEU A 364 33.73 -17.88 -35.31
C LEU A 364 33.08 -18.99 -36.16
N ALA A 365 32.93 -18.77 -37.46
CA ALA A 365 32.38 -19.73 -38.41
C ALA A 365 33.24 -21.01 -38.50
N LYS A 366 34.58 -20.88 -38.48
CA LYS A 366 35.50 -22.04 -38.40
C LYS A 366 35.26 -22.86 -37.14
N THR A 367 35.11 -22.20 -35.99
CA THR A 367 34.84 -22.85 -34.70
C THR A 367 33.50 -23.58 -34.72
N ILE A 368 32.46 -22.95 -35.26
CA ILE A 368 31.12 -23.52 -35.37
C ILE A 368 31.11 -24.75 -36.30
N LYS A 369 31.68 -24.63 -37.50
CA LYS A 369 31.78 -25.76 -38.45
C LYS A 369 32.54 -26.93 -37.82
N HIS A 370 33.68 -26.66 -37.18
CA HIS A 370 34.47 -27.69 -36.51
C HIS A 370 33.72 -28.37 -35.36
N ARG A 371 32.80 -27.68 -34.67
CA ARG A 371 31.96 -28.25 -33.60
C ARG A 371 30.64 -28.83 -34.10
N CYS A 372 30.30 -28.68 -35.38
CA CYS A 372 29.06 -29.15 -35.94
C CYS A 372 29.09 -30.67 -36.13
N VAL A 373 28.14 -31.38 -35.50
CA VAL A 373 28.02 -32.84 -35.58
C VAL A 373 27.76 -33.29 -37.02
N MET A 374 26.88 -32.61 -37.76
CA MET A 374 26.57 -32.97 -39.15
C MET A 374 27.79 -32.79 -40.06
N CYS A 375 28.52 -31.67 -39.96
CA CYS A 375 29.74 -31.48 -40.73
C CYS A 375 30.82 -32.51 -40.41
N ARG A 376 30.96 -32.91 -39.14
CA ARG A 376 31.90 -33.98 -38.74
C ARG A 376 31.50 -35.34 -39.32
N LYS A 377 30.20 -35.65 -39.34
CA LYS A 377 29.70 -36.90 -39.96
C LYS A 377 29.91 -36.91 -41.48
N MET A 378 29.74 -35.75 -42.14
CA MET A 378 29.96 -35.61 -43.59
C MET A 378 31.44 -35.57 -43.98
N GLN A 379 32.34 -35.23 -43.06
CA GLN A 379 33.78 -35.40 -43.27
C GLN A 379 34.10 -36.91 -43.21
N HIS A 380 34.02 -37.57 -44.38
CA HIS A 380 34.41 -38.97 -44.55
C HIS A 380 35.79 -39.27 -43.94
N LYS A 381 35.95 -40.47 -43.38
CA LYS A 381 37.28 -41.04 -43.07
C LYS A 381 38.07 -41.08 -44.37
N VAL A 382 39.21 -40.39 -44.40
CA VAL A 382 40.18 -40.52 -45.50
C VAL A 382 40.59 -41.99 -45.57
N GLU A 383 40.44 -42.62 -46.72
CA GLU A 383 40.99 -43.95 -46.96
C GLU A 383 42.52 -43.85 -46.81
N SER A 384 43.08 -44.64 -45.90
CA SER A 384 44.52 -44.77 -45.77
C SER A 384 45.04 -45.46 -47.02
N GLN A 385 45.93 -44.80 -47.76
CA GLN A 385 46.61 -45.38 -48.91
C GLN A 385 47.39 -46.62 -48.45
N PHE A 386 46.96 -47.81 -48.88
CA PHE A 386 47.74 -49.03 -48.71
C PHE A 386 48.91 -48.94 -49.70
N ILE A 387 50.13 -48.75 -49.19
CA ILE A 387 51.34 -48.90 -49.98
C ILE A 387 51.63 -50.41 -50.03
N PRO A 388 51.59 -51.07 -51.20
CA PRO A 388 52.02 -52.45 -51.29
C PRO A 388 53.52 -52.51 -51.05
N GLU A 389 53.97 -53.30 -50.06
CA GLU A 389 55.38 -53.66 -49.96
C GLU A 389 55.71 -54.54 -51.18
N ILE A 390 56.52 -54.01 -52.09
CA ILE A 390 57.09 -54.79 -53.20
C ILE A 390 58.21 -55.63 -52.60
N ARG A 391 58.04 -56.95 -52.59
CA ARG A 391 59.09 -57.94 -52.31
C ARG A 391 59.41 -58.74 -53.54
#